data_AF-A0A7X3XM38-F1
#
_entry.id   AF-A0A7X3XM38-F1
#
_cell.length_a   1.000
_cell.length_b   1.000
_cell.length_c   1.000
_cell.angle_alpha   90.00
_cell.angle_beta   90.00
_cell.angle_gamma   90.00
#
_symmetry.space_group_name_H-M   'P 1'
#
loop_
_entity.id
_entity.type
_entity.pdbx_description
1 polymer ?
#
loop_
_entity_poly.entity_id
_entity_poly.type
_entity_poly.pdbx_seq_one_letter_code
_entity_poly.pdbx_strand_id
1 'polypeptide(L)'
;MKVKGNRGGRGNHAPTKIKPDLHIMVILLNSAVMPTEGVYTLKRISEATFRTVLREAAATKNFQSYIGYPETARLIEQLTGVEIEVSREPATLGLGDIILIVKLRQRVVNPTDQDTPQLSIGDFDFFRCDWKPLDGGGAVQ
;
A
#
# COMPACT_ATOMS: atom_id res chain seq x y z
N MET A 1 25.24 -21.13 64.90
CA MET A 1 24.27 -21.66 63.92
C MET A 1 22.90 -20.99 64.11
N LYS A 2 22.51 -20.07 63.21
CA LYS A 2 21.15 -19.91 62.67
C LYS A 2 21.16 -18.76 61.66
N VAL A 3 21.13 -19.14 60.39
CA VAL A 3 20.92 -18.27 59.24
C VAL A 3 19.42 -18.03 59.12
N LYS A 4 18.99 -16.76 59.00
CA LYS A 4 17.69 -16.41 58.40
C LYS A 4 17.92 -15.30 57.40
N GLY A 5 17.91 -15.67 56.12
CA GLY A 5 17.79 -14.73 55.02
C GLY A 5 16.37 -14.16 54.95
N ASN A 6 16.25 -12.95 54.43
CA ASN A 6 14.99 -12.49 53.88
C ASN A 6 15.24 -11.92 52.48
N ARG A 7 14.54 -12.52 51.51
CA ARG A 7 14.53 -12.17 50.09
C ARG A 7 13.36 -11.23 49.83
N GLY A 8 13.47 -10.44 48.76
CA GLY A 8 12.34 -10.23 47.86
C GLY A 8 11.82 -8.80 47.80
N GLY A 9 12.26 -8.09 46.76
CA GLY A 9 11.65 -6.84 46.33
C GLY A 9 12.06 -6.52 44.89
N ARG A 10 11.86 -7.45 43.95
CA ARG A 10 11.94 -7.12 42.51
C ARG A 10 10.63 -6.42 42.15
N GLY A 11 10.70 -5.11 41.92
CA GLY A 11 9.60 -4.35 41.36
C GLY A 11 9.30 -4.86 39.94
N ASN A 12 8.07 -5.34 39.74
CA ASN A 12 7.51 -5.60 38.42
C ASN A 12 7.36 -4.25 37.69
N HIS A 13 8.33 -3.89 36.86
CA HIS A 13 8.09 -2.96 35.77
C HIS A 13 7.37 -3.76 34.68
N ALA A 14 6.06 -3.54 34.56
CA ALA A 14 5.33 -3.97 33.38
C ALA A 14 6.02 -3.38 32.14
N PRO A 15 6.28 -4.15 31.07
CA PRO A 15 6.80 -3.58 29.84
C PRO A 15 5.76 -2.59 29.30
N THR A 16 6.17 -1.33 29.22
CA THR A 16 5.45 -0.28 28.50
C THR A 16 5.12 -0.82 27.12
N LYS A 17 3.83 -0.97 26.80
CA LYS A 17 3.38 -1.31 25.45
C LYS A 17 3.90 -0.23 24.51
N ILE A 18 4.99 -0.53 23.78
CA ILE A 18 5.42 0.29 22.66
C ILE A 18 4.24 0.28 21.70
N LYS A 19 3.65 1.45 21.45
CA LYS A 19 2.64 1.60 20.40
C LYS A 19 3.32 1.14 19.11
N PRO A 20 2.73 0.24 18.31
CA PRO A 20 3.33 -0.08 17.02
C PRO A 20 3.45 1.22 16.26
N ASP A 21 4.66 1.54 15.82
CA ASP A 21 4.92 2.66 14.93
C ASP A 21 3.98 2.46 13.73
N LEU A 22 2.96 3.32 13.63
CA LEU A 22 1.96 3.23 12.58
C LEU A 22 2.65 3.68 11.28
N HIS A 23 3.30 2.74 10.61
CA HIS A 23 3.93 2.97 9.33
C HIS A 23 2.83 3.07 8.27
N ILE A 24 2.39 4.30 8.03
CA ILE A 24 1.45 4.62 6.97
C ILE A 24 2.17 4.48 5.64
N MET A 25 1.72 3.54 4.81
CA MET A 25 2.29 3.27 3.51
C MET A 25 1.36 3.72 2.40
N VAL A 26 1.96 4.16 1.28
CA VAL A 26 1.26 4.30 0.01
C VAL A 26 1.35 2.96 -0.75
N ILE A 27 0.20 2.34 -0.98
CA ILE A 27 0.09 1.08 -1.71
C ILE A 27 -0.30 1.35 -3.15
N LEU A 28 0.56 1.00 -4.12
CA LEU A 28 0.33 1.26 -5.54
C LEU A 28 -0.22 0.02 -6.25
N LEU A 29 -1.44 0.12 -6.81
CA LEU A 29 -2.16 -0.97 -7.46
C LEU A 29 -2.45 -0.69 -8.95
N ASN A 30 -2.54 -1.76 -9.75
CA ASN A 30 -2.85 -1.72 -11.19
C ASN A 30 -4.36 -1.73 -11.51
N SER A 31 -5.20 -1.83 -10.48
CA SER A 31 -6.66 -1.89 -10.60
C SER A 31 -7.32 -1.65 -9.25
N ALA A 32 -8.61 -1.34 -9.26
CA ALA A 32 -9.42 -1.19 -8.05
C ALA A 32 -9.81 -2.57 -7.52
N VAL A 33 -8.87 -3.23 -6.85
CA VAL A 33 -9.09 -4.48 -6.10
C VAL A 33 -9.22 -4.18 -4.60
N MET A 34 -9.86 -5.08 -3.85
CA MET A 34 -10.07 -4.99 -2.41
C MET A 34 -9.27 -6.11 -1.71
N PRO A 35 -7.95 -5.93 -1.52
CA PRO A 35 -7.08 -7.01 -1.05
C PRO A 35 -7.30 -7.38 0.43
N THR A 36 -7.86 -6.47 1.23
CA THR A 36 -8.12 -6.68 2.65
C THR A 36 -9.57 -6.32 2.97
N GLU A 37 -10.26 -7.08 3.82
CA GLU A 37 -11.63 -6.75 4.19
C GLU A 37 -11.71 -5.37 4.88
N GLY A 38 -12.72 -4.56 4.54
CA GLY A 38 -12.89 -3.24 5.13
C GLY A 38 -13.79 -2.31 4.31
N VAL A 39 -13.84 -1.05 4.73
CA VAL A 39 -14.53 0.02 4.02
C VAL A 39 -13.53 0.81 3.20
N TYR A 40 -13.82 0.92 1.91
CA TYR A 40 -12.99 1.62 0.93
C TYR A 40 -13.69 2.90 0.47
N THR A 41 -13.02 4.04 0.61
CA THR A 41 -13.49 5.33 0.10
C THR A 41 -12.63 5.75 -1.09
N LEU A 42 -13.18 5.59 -2.29
CA LEU A 42 -12.47 5.84 -3.54
C LEU A 42 -12.78 7.24 -4.09
N LYS A 43 -11.75 7.97 -4.49
CA LYS A 43 -11.86 9.27 -5.18
C LYS A 43 -10.98 9.28 -6.43
N ARG A 44 -11.56 9.63 -7.58
CA ARG A 44 -10.77 9.91 -8.80
C ARG A 44 -9.91 11.15 -8.56
N ILE A 45 -8.64 11.07 -8.93
CA ILE A 45 -7.68 12.18 -8.82
C ILE A 45 -7.10 12.51 -10.20
N SER A 46 -6.51 13.70 -10.33
CA SER A 46 -5.79 14.05 -11.56
C SER A 46 -4.45 13.32 -11.64
N GLU A 47 -3.92 13.22 -12.85
CA GLU A 47 -2.55 12.73 -13.10
C GLU A 47 -1.51 13.54 -12.29
N ALA A 48 -1.65 14.86 -12.24
CA ALA A 48 -0.75 15.73 -11.47
C ALA A 48 -0.79 15.44 -9.96
N THR A 49 -1.98 15.19 -9.39
CA THR A 49 -2.12 14.77 -7.99
C THR A 49 -1.48 13.41 -7.76
N PHE A 50 -1.74 12.44 -8.63
CA PHE A 50 -1.15 11.09 -8.54
C PHE A 50 0.38 11.15 -8.54
N ARG A 51 0.96 11.87 -9.51
CA ARG A 51 2.40 12.07 -9.61
C ARG A 51 2.99 12.70 -8.35
N THR A 52 2.31 13.71 -7.80
CA THR A 52 2.78 14.42 -6.60
C THR A 52 2.82 13.47 -5.40
N VAL A 53 1.71 12.78 -5.12
CA VAL A 53 1.63 11.86 -3.97
C VAL A 53 2.63 10.72 -4.07
N LEU A 54 2.78 10.11 -5.25
CA LEU A 54 3.74 9.00 -5.43
C LEU A 54 5.19 9.46 -5.25
N ARG A 55 5.56 10.63 -5.77
CA ARG A 55 6.91 11.18 -5.60
C ARG A 55 7.23 11.51 -4.14
N GLU A 56 6.27 12.07 -3.40
CA GLU A 56 6.44 12.37 -1.97
C GLU A 56 6.61 11.08 -1.14
N ALA A 57 5.81 10.05 -1.44
CA ALA A 57 5.92 8.76 -0.79
C ALA A 57 7.27 8.07 -1.12
N ALA A 58 7.71 8.12 -2.38
CA ALA A 58 9.00 7.59 -2.79
C ALA A 58 10.19 8.31 -2.14
N ALA A 59 10.14 9.64 -2.03
CA ALA A 59 11.18 10.44 -1.37
C ALA A 59 11.36 10.07 0.11
N THR A 60 10.30 9.58 0.75
CA THR A 60 10.31 9.14 2.15
C THR A 60 10.42 7.62 2.32
N LYS A 61 10.53 6.88 1.21
CA LYS A 61 10.51 5.40 1.17
C LYS A 61 9.26 4.78 1.82
N ASN A 62 8.14 5.51 1.79
CA ASN A 62 6.85 5.09 2.35
C ASN A 62 5.87 4.68 1.24
N PHE A 63 6.33 3.89 0.27
CA PHE A 63 5.43 3.28 -0.70
C PHE A 63 5.85 1.86 -1.07
N GLN A 64 4.89 1.07 -1.53
CA GLN A 64 5.12 -0.27 -2.05
C GLN A 64 4.28 -0.51 -3.31
N SER A 65 4.90 -1.11 -4.33
CA SER A 65 4.26 -1.42 -5.61
C SER A 65 3.74 -2.85 -5.64
N TYR A 66 2.51 -3.00 -6.14
CA TYR A 66 1.90 -4.27 -6.52
C TYR A 66 1.45 -4.21 -7.99
N ILE A 67 2.20 -3.48 -8.81
CA ILE A 67 1.98 -3.42 -10.26
C ILE A 67 2.46 -4.74 -10.89
N GLY A 68 1.51 -5.54 -11.37
CA GLY A 68 1.81 -6.87 -11.94
C GLY A 68 2.27 -6.91 -13.40
N TYR A 69 2.32 -5.75 -14.09
CA TYR A 69 2.63 -5.65 -15.51
C TYR A 69 3.83 -4.70 -15.76
N PRO A 70 4.91 -5.18 -16.38
CA PRO A 70 6.11 -4.37 -16.64
C PRO A 70 5.86 -3.10 -17.47
N GLU A 71 4.96 -3.16 -18.45
CA GLU A 71 4.61 -1.99 -19.27
C GLU A 71 3.92 -0.90 -18.42
N THR A 72 2.99 -1.29 -17.54
CA THR A 72 2.34 -0.36 -16.62
C THR A 72 3.35 0.26 -15.66
N ALA A 73 4.27 -0.54 -15.10
CA ALA A 73 5.34 -0.03 -14.24
C ALA A 73 6.19 1.02 -14.98
N ARG A 74 6.68 0.69 -16.17
CA ARG A 74 7.47 1.61 -17.01
C ARG A 74 6.73 2.91 -17.34
N LEU A 75 5.44 2.84 -17.67
CA LEU A 75 4.64 4.03 -17.93
C LEU A 75 4.54 4.94 -16.68
N ILE A 76 4.33 4.34 -15.50
CA ILE A 76 4.31 5.08 -14.23
C ILE A 76 5.70 5.69 -13.94
N GLU A 77 6.78 4.96 -14.18
CA GLU A 77 8.15 5.48 -14.04
C GLU A 77 8.39 6.68 -14.95
N GLN A 78 7.99 6.61 -16.22
CA GLN A 78 8.10 7.72 -17.17
C GLN A 78 7.27 8.93 -16.74
N LEU A 79 6.06 8.69 -16.22
CA LEU A 79 5.17 9.74 -15.73
C LEU A 79 5.74 10.44 -14.48
N THR A 80 6.30 9.67 -13.55
CA THR A 80 6.56 10.16 -12.18
C THR A 80 8.03 10.38 -11.87
N GLY A 81 8.94 9.69 -12.58
CA GLY A 81 10.36 9.60 -12.28
C GLY A 81 10.69 8.73 -11.05
N VAL A 82 9.72 7.97 -10.54
CA VAL A 82 9.88 7.03 -9.42
C VAL A 82 10.07 5.64 -10.00
N GLU A 83 11.08 4.89 -9.57
CA GLU A 83 11.29 3.48 -9.93
C GLU A 83 10.16 2.60 -9.36
N ILE A 84 9.57 1.74 -10.20
CA ILE A 84 8.40 0.93 -9.84
C ILE A 84 8.73 -0.55 -9.95
N GLU A 85 8.85 -1.21 -8.81
CA GLU A 85 9.00 -2.67 -8.77
C GLU A 85 7.75 -3.38 -9.33
N VAL A 86 7.98 -4.41 -10.14
CA VAL A 86 6.91 -5.28 -10.64
C VAL A 86 6.66 -6.38 -9.62
N SER A 87 5.47 -6.39 -9.02
CA SER A 87 5.05 -7.43 -8.08
C SER A 87 3.64 -7.91 -8.39
N ARG A 88 3.46 -9.24 -8.36
CA ARG A 88 2.16 -9.92 -8.49
C ARG A 88 1.69 -10.52 -7.17
N GLU A 89 2.37 -10.19 -6.07
CA GLU A 89 1.96 -10.63 -4.75
C GLU A 89 0.62 -9.98 -4.36
N PRO A 90 -0.19 -10.63 -3.52
CA PRO A 90 -1.33 -9.97 -2.90
C PRO A 90 -0.85 -8.83 -1.99
N ALA A 91 -1.50 -7.68 -2.10
CA ALA A 91 -1.29 -6.60 -1.13
C ALA A 91 -1.97 -6.92 0.21
N THR A 92 -1.46 -6.35 1.30
CA THR A 92 -2.13 -6.35 2.60
C THR A 92 -2.17 -4.91 3.10
N LEU A 93 -3.34 -4.47 3.59
CA LEU A 93 -3.52 -3.10 4.06
C LEU A 93 -3.36 -2.99 5.57
N GLY A 94 -2.53 -2.05 6.00
CA GLY A 94 -2.36 -1.61 7.38
C GLY A 94 -3.25 -0.41 7.72
N LEU A 95 -3.42 -0.18 9.03
CA LEU A 95 -4.15 0.98 9.53
C LEU A 95 -3.48 2.29 9.07
N GLY A 96 -4.23 3.11 8.35
CA GLY A 96 -3.78 4.41 7.87
C GLY A 96 -3.15 4.38 6.47
N ASP A 97 -2.97 3.20 5.87
CA ASP A 97 -2.48 3.07 4.50
C ASP A 97 -3.38 3.80 3.51
N ILE A 98 -2.74 4.37 2.50
CA ILE A 98 -3.40 5.04 1.38
C ILE A 98 -3.13 4.23 0.13
N ILE A 99 -4.17 3.96 -0.65
CA ILE A 99 -4.03 3.23 -1.90
C ILE A 99 -4.01 4.22 -3.05
N LEU A 100 -2.96 4.18 -3.88
CA LEU A 100 -2.93 4.80 -5.19
C LEU A 100 -3.22 3.75 -6.25
N ILE A 101 -4.18 4.03 -7.11
CA ILE A 101 -4.62 3.09 -8.13
C ILE A 101 -4.40 3.73 -9.50
N VAL A 102 -3.68 3.02 -10.36
CA VAL A 102 -3.65 3.24 -11.81
C VAL A 102 -4.61 2.24 -12.42
N LYS A 103 -5.66 2.68 -13.10
CA LYS A 103 -6.67 1.79 -13.67
C LYS A 103 -6.82 2.05 -15.16
N LEU A 104 -6.62 1.03 -15.99
CA LEU A 104 -6.86 1.13 -17.42
C LEU A 104 -8.37 1.37 -17.68
N ARG A 105 -8.71 2.33 -18.55
CA ARG A 105 -10.11 2.69 -18.85
C ARG A 105 -10.87 1.60 -19.58
N GLN A 106 -10.18 0.87 -20.45
CA GLN A 106 -10.75 -0.21 -21.24
C GLN A 106 -10.09 -1.53 -20.85
N ARG A 107 -10.87 -2.62 -20.84
CA ARG A 107 -10.29 -3.95 -20.66
C ARG A 107 -9.62 -4.36 -21.98
N VAL A 108 -8.34 -4.68 -21.92
CA VAL A 108 -7.69 -5.40 -23.01
C VAL A 108 -8.27 -6.81 -23.02
N VAL A 109 -8.76 -7.26 -24.17
CA VAL A 109 -9.41 -8.57 -24.32
C VAL A 109 -8.40 -9.69 -24.06
N ASN A 110 -7.18 -9.56 -24.58
CA ASN A 110 -6.05 -10.47 -24.34
C ASN A 110 -4.73 -9.67 -24.25
N PRO A 111 -4.12 -9.52 -23.06
CA PRO A 111 -2.89 -8.76 -22.88
C PRO A 111 -1.62 -9.43 -23.44
N THR A 112 -1.74 -10.65 -23.99
CA THR A 112 -0.65 -11.42 -24.61
C THR A 112 -0.71 -11.44 -26.14
N ASP A 113 -1.73 -10.86 -26.74
CA ASP A 113 -1.85 -10.84 -28.20
C ASP A 113 -0.85 -9.83 -28.77
N GLN A 114 -0.17 -10.21 -29.86
CA GLN A 114 0.82 -9.35 -30.55
C GLN A 114 0.21 -8.04 -31.08
N ASP A 115 -1.12 -7.97 -31.22
CA ASP A 115 -1.88 -6.79 -31.61
C ASP A 115 -2.38 -5.96 -30.41
N THR A 116 -1.84 -6.17 -29.20
CA THR A 116 -2.19 -5.34 -28.05
C THR A 116 -1.80 -3.88 -28.36
N PRO A 117 -2.76 -2.93 -28.36
CA PRO A 117 -2.45 -1.54 -28.65
C PRO A 117 -1.44 -1.03 -27.62
N GLN A 118 -0.42 -0.31 -28.11
CA GLN A 118 0.60 0.29 -27.27
C GLN A 118 -0.06 1.23 -26.27
N LEU A 119 0.07 0.92 -24.97
CA LEU A 119 -0.58 1.70 -23.93
C LEU A 119 0.13 3.03 -23.73
N SER A 120 -0.66 4.06 -23.47
CA SER A 120 -0.19 5.39 -23.09
C SER A 120 -0.77 5.78 -21.74
N ILE A 121 -0.18 6.77 -21.07
CA ILE A 121 -0.73 7.32 -19.83
C ILE A 121 -2.17 7.85 -20.00
N GLY A 122 -2.53 8.31 -21.21
CA GLY A 122 -3.87 8.80 -21.53
C GLY A 122 -4.96 7.74 -21.43
N ASP A 123 -4.59 6.45 -21.42
CA ASP A 123 -5.50 5.31 -21.33
C ASP A 123 -5.87 4.95 -19.88
N PHE A 124 -5.24 5.61 -18.90
CA PHE A 124 -5.45 5.34 -17.48
C PHE A 124 -6.31 6.40 -16.79
N ASP A 125 -7.01 5.94 -15.76
CA ASP A 125 -7.60 6.75 -14.72
C ASP A 125 -6.82 6.56 -13.42
N PHE A 126 -6.70 7.63 -12.64
CA PHE A 126 -6.00 7.62 -11.37
C PHE A 126 -6.98 7.78 -10.21
N PHE A 127 -6.78 7.01 -9.15
CA PHE A 127 -7.60 7.12 -7.95
C PHE A 127 -6.74 7.11 -6.69
N ARG A 128 -7.25 7.78 -5.66
CA ARG A 128 -6.85 7.59 -4.27
C ARG A 128 -7.97 6.82 -3.57
N CYS A 129 -7.61 5.83 -2.78
CA CYS A 129 -8.51 5.13 -1.91
C CYS A 129 -8.01 5.20 -0.48
N ASP A 130 -8.88 5.62 0.44
CA ASP A 130 -8.63 5.47 1.87
C ASP A 130 -9.34 4.21 2.36
N TRP A 131 -8.65 3.38 3.15
CA TRP A 131 -9.18 2.13 3.71
C TRP A 131 -9.32 2.21 5.23
N LYS A 132 -10.35 1.55 5.76
CA LYS A 132 -10.49 1.30 7.19
C LYS A 132 -11.03 -0.11 7.43
N PRO A 133 -10.64 -0.79 8.53
CA PRO A 133 -11.22 -2.08 8.89
C PRO A 133 -12.72 -1.95 9.21
N LEU A 134 -13.46 -3.05 9.15
CA LEU A 134 -14.83 -3.13 9.66
C LEU A 134 -14.81 -3.02 11.19
N ASP A 135 -15.79 -2.30 11.75
CA ASP A 135 -15.95 -2.20 13.20
C ASP A 135 -16.18 -3.60 13.79
N GLY A 136 -15.24 -4.09 14.60
CA GLY A 136 -15.29 -5.42 15.23
C GLY A 136 -14.32 -6.47 14.66
N GLY A 137 -13.62 -6.18 13.56
CA GLY A 137 -12.57 -7.05 13.01
C GLY A 137 -11.20 -6.71 13.60
N GLY A 138 -10.81 -7.40 14.67
CA GLY A 138 -9.40 -7.42 15.08
C GLY A 138 -8.53 -7.89 13.91
N ALA A 139 -7.37 -7.26 13.73
CA ALA A 139 -6.38 -7.69 12.75
C ALA A 139 -6.20 -9.21 12.84
N VAL A 140 -6.54 -9.92 11.77
CA VAL A 140 -6.17 -11.32 11.63
C VAL A 140 -4.65 -11.31 11.51
N GLN A 141 -3.99 -11.85 12.54
CA GLN A 141 -2.53 -12.01 12.63
C GLN A 141 -2.01 -12.97 11.57
#